data_AF-Q71IC1-F1
#
_entry.id   AF-Q71IC1-F1
#
_cell.length_a   1.000
_cell.length_b   1.000
_cell.length_c   1.000
_cell.angle_alpha   90.00
_cell.angle_beta   90.00
_cell.angle_gamma   90.00
#
_symmetry.space_group_name_H-M   'P 1'
#
loop_
_entity.id
_entity.type
_entity.pdbx_description
1 polymer ?
#
loop_
_entity_poly.entity_id
_entity_poly.type
_entity_poly.pdbx_seq_one_letter_code
_entity_poly.pdbx_strand_id
1 'polypeptide(L)'
;RLRILVMNYPTNPTGVMYSQEELDALAAVIKDRPTFVLCDEIYSELNYDQEHASMAKSLRSQAIVLNGVSKSWAMTGYRIGIMAAPQEITDQLAKVHQFITTTEPTPMQDAAEEAFKNGDRDAREMKAAFKERRDYLYQALTETGFEVVKPQGAFYIWAKIPAG
;
A
#
# COMPACT_ATOMS: atom_id res chain seq x y z
N ARG A 1 3.78 22.63 -13.94
CA ARG A 1 3.18 22.71 -12.58
C ARG A 1 3.00 21.28 -12.07
N LEU A 2 3.52 20.94 -10.90
CA LEU A 2 3.28 19.64 -10.26
C LEU A 2 1.83 19.57 -9.76
N ARG A 3 1.06 18.58 -10.21
CA ARG A 3 -0.36 18.41 -9.86
C ARG A 3 -0.60 17.30 -8.85
N ILE A 4 0.13 16.20 -8.99
CA ILE A 4 0.01 15.03 -8.14
C ILE A 4 1.39 14.43 -7.90
N LEU A 5 1.65 14.02 -6.67
CA LEU A 5 2.74 13.12 -6.31
C LEU A 5 2.14 11.73 -6.09
N VAL A 6 2.70 10.71 -6.73
CA VAL A 6 2.24 9.32 -6.56
C VAL A 6 3.26 8.60 -5.69
N MET A 7 2.81 7.98 -4.62
CA MET A 7 3.62 7.24 -3.68
C MET A 7 3.00 5.86 -3.47
N ASN A 8 3.85 4.84 -3.42
CA ASN A 8 3.45 3.50 -3.07
C ASN A 8 4.34 3.02 -1.93
N TYR A 9 3.75 2.75 -0.77
CA TYR A 9 4.47 2.28 0.41
C TYR A 9 3.53 1.42 1.30
N PRO A 10 3.95 0.23 1.76
CA PRO A 10 5.17 -0.49 1.40
C PRO A 10 5.36 -0.65 -0.12
N THR A 11 6.58 -0.42 -0.59
CA THR A 11 6.86 -0.21 -2.02
C THR A 11 6.85 -1.53 -2.79
N ASN A 12 6.15 -1.57 -3.91
CA ASN A 12 6.40 -2.53 -4.99
C ASN A 12 7.32 -1.85 -6.03
N PRO A 13 8.53 -2.35 -6.32
CA PRO A 13 9.00 -3.72 -6.02
C PRO A 13 10.00 -3.86 -4.87
N THR A 14 10.42 -2.77 -4.21
CA THR A 14 11.58 -2.80 -3.28
C THR A 14 11.26 -3.31 -1.88
N GLY A 15 9.98 -3.29 -1.48
CA GLY A 15 9.53 -3.61 -0.13
C GLY A 15 9.91 -2.56 0.93
N VAL A 16 10.43 -1.40 0.52
CA VAL A 16 10.81 -0.30 1.42
C VAL A 16 9.57 0.39 1.95
N MET A 17 9.62 0.77 3.23
CA MET A 17 8.61 1.57 3.92
C MET A 17 9.18 2.93 4.30
N TYR A 18 8.30 3.90 4.53
CA TYR A 18 8.66 5.18 5.13
C TYR A 18 8.36 5.18 6.63
N SER A 19 9.17 5.90 7.39
CA SER A 19 8.82 6.31 8.76
C SER A 19 7.80 7.46 8.72
N GLN A 20 7.12 7.71 9.84
CA GLN A 20 6.20 8.84 9.92
C GLN A 20 6.95 10.17 9.80
N GLU A 21 8.14 10.26 10.40
CA GLU A 21 8.99 11.45 10.33
C GLU A 21 9.42 11.78 8.90
N GLU A 22 9.74 10.78 8.08
CA GLU A 22 10.06 10.95 6.67
C GLU A 22 8.85 11.48 5.88
N LEU A 23 7.66 10.91 6.12
CA LEU A 23 6.42 11.37 5.50
C LEU A 23 6.05 12.79 5.94
N ASP A 24 6.27 13.14 7.20
CA ASP A 24 6.01 14.47 7.74
C ASP A 24 6.97 15.52 7.15
N ALA A 25 8.24 15.17 6.99
CA ALA A 25 9.22 16.01 6.32
C ALA A 25 8.85 16.26 4.86
N LEU A 26 8.41 15.23 4.14
CA LEU A 26 7.94 15.37 2.75
C LEU A 26 6.62 16.17 2.68
N ALA A 27 5.70 15.93 3.60
CA ALA A 27 4.44 16.66 3.71
C ALA A 27 4.69 18.16 3.90
N ALA A 28 5.68 18.55 4.71
CA ALA A 28 6.03 19.95 4.93
C ALA A 28 6.45 20.70 3.64
N VAL A 29 7.02 19.99 2.67
CA VAL A 29 7.40 20.55 1.36
C VAL A 29 6.19 20.75 0.45
N ILE A 30 5.15 19.92 0.59
CA ILE A 30 4.00 19.84 -0.32
C ILE A 30 2.79 20.64 0.19
N LYS A 31 2.64 20.81 1.51
CA LYS A 31 1.43 21.36 2.16
C LYS A 31 0.92 22.67 1.56
N ASP A 32 1.82 23.58 1.18
CA ASP A 32 1.47 24.92 0.69
C ASP A 32 1.37 24.98 -0.85
N ARG A 33 1.36 23.83 -1.52
CA ARG A 33 1.36 23.71 -2.98
C ARG A 33 -0.01 23.20 -3.45
N PRO A 34 -0.48 23.62 -4.64
CA PRO A 34 -1.69 23.06 -5.26
C PRO A 34 -1.39 21.68 -5.87
N THR A 35 -0.99 20.74 -5.03
CA THR A 35 -0.53 19.40 -5.37
C THR A 35 -1.21 18.39 -4.45
N PHE A 36 -1.83 17.36 -5.02
CA PHE A 36 -2.36 16.21 -4.28
C PHE A 36 -1.29 15.13 -4.11
N VAL A 37 -1.46 14.24 -3.14
CA VAL A 37 -0.63 13.04 -2.99
C VAL A 37 -1.50 11.81 -3.07
N LEU A 38 -1.25 10.96 -4.06
CA LEU A 38 -1.85 9.63 -4.15
C LEU A 38 -0.99 8.64 -3.37
N CYS A 39 -1.55 8.09 -2.30
CA CYS A 39 -0.92 7.13 -1.42
C CYS A 39 -1.47 5.75 -1.72
N ASP A 40 -0.75 4.95 -2.50
CA ASP A 40 -1.03 3.53 -2.68
C ASP A 40 -0.50 2.74 -1.49
N GLU A 41 -1.40 2.49 -0.54
CA GLU A 41 -1.13 1.82 0.72
C GLU A 41 -1.70 0.38 0.70
N ILE A 42 -1.86 -0.24 -0.48
CA ILE A 42 -2.44 -1.58 -0.63
C ILE A 42 -1.70 -2.69 0.14
N TYR A 43 -0.44 -2.45 0.50
CA TYR A 43 0.38 -3.36 1.30
C TYR A 43 0.47 -2.97 2.78
N SER A 44 -0.33 -2.00 3.26
CA SER A 44 -0.23 -1.43 4.62
C SER A 44 -0.16 -2.49 5.70
N GLU A 45 -0.90 -3.60 5.59
CA GLU A 45 -0.92 -4.64 6.64
C GLU A 45 0.22 -5.65 6.53
N LEU A 46 0.90 -5.68 5.39
CA LEU A 46 2.09 -6.50 5.16
C LEU A 46 3.35 -5.71 5.51
N ASN A 47 3.38 -5.14 6.71
CA ASN A 47 4.56 -4.53 7.32
C ASN A 47 5.22 -5.53 8.30
N TYR A 48 6.54 -5.57 8.44
CA TYR A 48 7.21 -6.62 9.23
C TYR A 48 8.00 -6.12 10.44
N ASP A 49 8.73 -5.02 10.26
CA ASP A 49 9.69 -4.54 11.25
C ASP A 49 9.25 -3.21 11.90
N GLN A 50 8.23 -2.55 11.35
CA GLN A 50 7.64 -1.31 11.88
C GLN A 50 6.15 -1.23 11.51
N GLU A 51 5.38 -0.42 12.23
CA GLU A 51 4.00 -0.10 11.84
C GLU A 51 3.98 0.75 10.57
N HIS A 52 2.88 0.64 9.81
CA HIS A 52 2.68 1.43 8.61
C HIS A 52 2.42 2.91 8.96
N ALA A 53 3.28 3.79 8.45
CA ALA A 53 3.10 5.23 8.49
C ALA A 53 2.23 5.67 7.30
N SER A 54 1.44 6.74 7.45
CA SER A 54 0.59 7.24 6.37
C SER A 54 0.68 8.75 6.25
N MET A 55 0.88 9.23 5.02
CA MET A 55 0.93 10.66 4.72
C MET A 55 -0.43 11.35 4.96
N ALA A 56 -1.53 10.60 4.95
CA ALA A 56 -2.86 11.13 5.23
C ALA A 56 -3.00 11.68 6.66
N LYS A 57 -2.14 11.27 7.60
CA LYS A 57 -2.07 11.86 8.95
C LYS A 57 -1.63 13.33 8.92
N SER A 58 -0.81 13.70 7.93
CA SER A 58 -0.15 15.01 7.86
C SER A 58 -0.66 15.90 6.72
N LEU A 59 -1.24 15.29 5.67
CA LEU A 59 -1.83 15.98 4.51
C LEU A 59 -3.27 15.54 4.22
N ARG A 60 -4.12 15.44 5.25
CA ARG A 60 -5.50 14.93 5.08
C ARG A 60 -6.31 15.60 3.95
N SER A 61 -6.16 16.92 3.76
CA SER A 61 -6.86 17.68 2.71
C SER A 61 -6.26 17.53 1.30
N GLN A 62 -5.08 16.92 1.17
CA GLN A 62 -4.38 16.73 -0.11
C GLN A 62 -4.09 15.25 -0.42
N ALA A 63 -4.31 14.34 0.54
CA ALA A 63 -4.05 12.92 0.39
C ALA A 63 -5.24 12.17 -0.22
N ILE A 64 -4.96 11.34 -1.21
CA ILE A 64 -5.86 10.36 -1.81
C ILE A 64 -5.29 8.99 -1.46
N VAL A 65 -5.89 8.30 -0.50
CA VAL A 65 -5.42 6.99 -0.04
C VAL A 65 -6.13 5.89 -0.82
N LEU A 66 -5.36 4.96 -1.36
CA LEU A 66 -5.84 3.71 -1.96
C LEU A 66 -5.49 2.55 -1.05
N ASN A 67 -6.45 1.65 -0.84
CA ASN A 67 -6.24 0.39 -0.14
C ASN A 67 -7.23 -0.67 -0.65
N GLY A 68 -7.28 -1.86 -0.06
CA GLY A 68 -8.23 -2.89 -0.43
C GLY A 68 -7.90 -4.26 0.16
N VAL A 69 -8.76 -5.23 -0.15
CA VAL A 69 -8.68 -6.57 0.45
C VAL A 69 -7.74 -7.53 -0.30
N SER A 70 -7.25 -7.10 -1.47
CA SER A 70 -6.51 -7.96 -2.40
C SER A 70 -5.25 -8.59 -1.79
N LYS A 71 -4.51 -7.85 -0.96
CA LYS A 71 -3.17 -8.25 -0.50
C LYS A 71 -3.17 -8.71 0.95
N SER A 72 -3.87 -7.98 1.81
CA SER A 72 -3.92 -8.25 3.25
C SER A 72 -4.84 -9.43 3.62
N TRP A 73 -5.81 -9.78 2.78
CA TRP A 73 -6.72 -10.93 2.98
C TRP A 73 -6.71 -11.94 1.83
N ALA A 74 -5.69 -11.92 0.97
CA ALA A 74 -5.55 -12.82 -0.19
C ALA A 74 -6.72 -12.79 -1.20
N MET A 75 -7.55 -11.74 -1.21
CA MET A 75 -8.75 -11.64 -2.05
C MET A 75 -8.48 -11.05 -3.45
N THR A 76 -7.35 -11.38 -4.08
CA THR A 76 -6.92 -10.77 -5.36
C THR A 76 -7.96 -10.89 -6.49
N GLY A 77 -8.68 -12.01 -6.53
CA GLY A 77 -9.74 -12.30 -7.52
C GLY A 77 -11.08 -11.63 -7.25
N TYR A 78 -11.30 -11.06 -6.06
CA TYR A 78 -12.56 -10.40 -5.69
C TYR A 78 -12.68 -8.98 -6.26
N ARG A 79 -11.53 -8.40 -6.66
CA ARG A 79 -11.42 -7.09 -7.35
C ARG A 79 -11.98 -5.90 -6.56
N ILE A 80 -12.02 -5.97 -5.24
CA ILE A 80 -12.45 -4.86 -4.39
C ILE A 80 -11.25 -4.02 -3.90
N GLY A 81 -11.32 -2.72 -4.18
CA GLY A 81 -10.46 -1.69 -3.61
C GLY A 81 -11.30 -0.62 -2.92
N ILE A 82 -10.67 0.14 -2.03
CA ILE A 82 -11.28 1.28 -1.34
C ILE A 82 -10.41 2.52 -1.53
N MET A 83 -11.05 3.68 -1.47
CA MET A 83 -10.37 4.97 -1.53
C MET A 83 -10.91 5.90 -0.45
N ALA A 84 -10.01 6.66 0.18
CA ALA A 84 -10.36 7.80 1.02
C ALA A 84 -9.68 9.05 0.48
N ALA A 85 -10.45 10.11 0.23
CA ALA A 85 -9.96 11.37 -0.34
C ALA A 85 -10.85 12.55 0.12
N PRO A 86 -10.43 13.82 -0.11
CA PRO A 86 -11.31 14.97 0.09
C PRO A 86 -12.62 14.83 -0.69
N GLN A 87 -13.71 15.33 -0.12
CA GLN A 87 -15.05 15.12 -0.67
C GLN A 87 -15.17 15.67 -2.10
N GLU A 88 -14.55 16.81 -2.38
CA GLU A 88 -14.57 17.43 -3.71
C GLU A 88 -13.93 16.53 -4.77
N ILE A 89 -12.97 15.69 -4.37
CA ILE A 89 -12.32 14.70 -5.24
C ILE A 89 -13.22 13.48 -5.41
N THR A 90 -13.75 12.92 -4.31
CA THR A 90 -14.63 11.74 -4.39
C THR A 90 -15.89 12.01 -5.20
N ASP A 91 -16.44 13.22 -5.12
CA ASP A 91 -17.63 13.62 -5.89
C ASP A 91 -17.36 13.62 -7.41
N GLN A 92 -16.17 14.04 -7.85
CA GLN A 92 -15.82 13.95 -9.28
C GLN A 92 -15.48 12.52 -9.69
N LEU A 93 -14.79 11.77 -8.84
CA LEU A 93 -14.44 10.38 -9.13
C LEU A 93 -15.68 9.47 -9.19
N ALA A 94 -16.71 9.72 -8.39
CA ALA A 94 -17.97 9.00 -8.45
C ALA A 94 -18.63 9.14 -9.83
N LYS A 95 -18.62 10.35 -10.43
CA LYS A 95 -19.13 10.56 -11.79
C LYS A 95 -18.34 9.73 -12.81
N VAL A 96 -17.02 9.73 -12.71
CA VAL A 96 -16.15 8.95 -13.61
C VAL A 96 -16.40 7.46 -13.45
N HIS A 97 -16.44 6.96 -12.21
CA HIS A 97 -16.70 5.55 -11.89
C HIS A 97 -18.05 5.08 -12.43
N GLN A 98 -19.10 5.91 -12.32
CA GLN A 98 -20.43 5.62 -12.84
C GLN A 98 -20.40 5.31 -14.34
N PHE A 99 -19.55 5.99 -15.12
CA PHE A 99 -19.43 5.75 -16.56
C PHE A 99 -18.44 4.64 -16.95
N ILE A 100 -17.53 4.25 -16.07
CA ILE A 100 -16.53 3.19 -16.35
C ILE A 100 -17.06 1.81 -15.95
N THR A 101 -17.67 1.69 -14.78
CA THR A 101 -18.05 0.38 -14.19
C THR A 101 -19.49 0.36 -13.69
N THR A 102 -20.10 1.51 -13.41
CA THR A 102 -21.41 1.66 -12.73
C THR A 102 -21.41 1.26 -11.25
N THR A 103 -21.05 0.01 -10.91
CA THR A 103 -20.99 -0.48 -9.53
C THR A 103 -20.05 -1.67 -9.42
N GLU A 104 -19.52 -1.92 -8.23
CA GLU A 104 -18.85 -3.18 -7.90
C GLU A 104 -19.87 -4.30 -7.59
N PRO A 105 -19.55 -5.58 -7.85
CA PRO A 105 -20.45 -6.69 -7.56
C PRO A 105 -20.77 -6.81 -6.06
N THR A 106 -22.06 -6.78 -5.70
CA THR A 106 -22.51 -6.83 -4.29
C THR A 106 -21.91 -8.01 -3.50
N PRO A 107 -21.87 -9.27 -4.01
CA PRO A 107 -21.29 -10.37 -3.25
C PRO A 107 -19.80 -10.18 -2.91
N MET A 108 -19.07 -9.44 -3.74
CA MET A 108 -17.64 -9.15 -3.50
C MET A 108 -17.48 -8.03 -2.47
N GLN A 109 -18.39 -7.05 -2.46
CA GLN A 109 -18.46 -6.02 -1.43
C GLN A 109 -18.79 -6.62 -0.06
N ASP A 110 -19.78 -7.53 0.00
CA ASP A 110 -20.15 -8.24 1.25
C ASP A 110 -18.96 -9.05 1.79
N ALA A 111 -18.23 -9.75 0.92
CA ALA A 111 -17.03 -10.49 1.31
C ALA A 111 -15.90 -9.55 1.80
N ALA A 112 -15.74 -8.38 1.19
CA ALA A 112 -14.75 -7.39 1.62
C ALA A 112 -15.13 -6.76 2.97
N GLU A 113 -16.42 -6.52 3.21
CA GLU A 113 -16.93 -6.06 4.51
C GLU A 113 -16.61 -7.09 5.61
N GLU A 114 -16.85 -8.38 5.35
CA GLU A 114 -16.50 -9.45 6.29
C GLU A 114 -15.00 -9.49 6.58
N ALA A 115 -14.17 -9.36 5.55
CA ALA A 115 -12.72 -9.32 5.71
C ALA A 115 -12.27 -8.13 6.60
N PHE A 116 -12.83 -6.94 6.38
CA PHE A 116 -12.49 -5.75 7.18
C PHE A 116 -12.99 -5.84 8.63
N LYS A 117 -14.13 -6.48 8.87
CA LYS A 117 -14.71 -6.57 10.22
C LYS A 117 -14.10 -7.70 11.06
N ASN A 118 -13.84 -8.84 10.42
CA ASN A 118 -13.57 -10.10 11.12
C ASN A 118 -12.30 -10.82 10.64
N GLY A 119 -11.68 -10.38 9.54
CA GLY A 119 -10.55 -11.05 8.90
C GLY A 119 -9.16 -10.71 9.47
N ASP A 120 -9.05 -9.87 10.50
CA ASP A 120 -7.75 -9.43 11.07
C ASP A 120 -6.84 -10.59 11.53
N ARG A 121 -7.45 -11.71 11.93
CA ARG A 121 -6.69 -12.91 12.27
C ARG A 121 -6.00 -13.50 11.05
N ASP A 122 -6.70 -13.65 9.94
CA ASP A 122 -6.18 -14.23 8.70
C ASP A 122 -5.03 -13.37 8.14
N ALA A 123 -5.19 -12.04 8.18
CA ALA A 123 -4.15 -11.10 7.76
C ALA A 123 -2.88 -11.23 8.61
N ARG A 124 -3.01 -11.39 9.94
CA ARG A 124 -1.86 -11.57 10.85
C ARG A 124 -1.15 -12.89 10.64
N GLU A 125 -1.88 -14.00 10.49
CA GLU A 125 -1.30 -15.32 10.21
C GLU A 125 -0.53 -15.30 8.87
N MET A 126 -1.11 -14.69 7.84
CA MET A 126 -0.46 -14.53 6.54
C MET A 126 0.78 -13.63 6.60
N LYS A 127 0.71 -12.49 7.31
CA LYS A 127 1.86 -11.59 7.54
C LYS A 127 3.02 -12.33 8.20
N ALA A 128 2.77 -13.14 9.22
CA ALA A 128 3.80 -13.92 9.90
C ALA A 128 4.48 -14.92 8.94
N ALA A 129 3.69 -15.64 8.13
CA ALA A 129 4.22 -16.56 7.13
C ALA A 129 5.05 -15.85 6.05
N PHE A 130 4.63 -14.66 5.60
CA PHE A 130 5.44 -13.88 4.65
C PHE A 130 6.73 -13.36 5.27
N LYS A 131 6.73 -12.97 6.55
CA LYS A 131 7.95 -12.57 7.25
C LYS A 131 8.97 -13.70 7.30
N GLU A 132 8.54 -14.92 7.63
CA GLU A 132 9.40 -16.11 7.64
C GLU A 132 10.01 -16.36 6.25
N ARG A 133 9.17 -16.35 5.21
CA ARG A 133 9.61 -16.53 3.81
C ARG A 133 10.59 -15.44 3.38
N ARG A 134 10.33 -14.18 3.75
CA ARG A 134 11.22 -13.04 3.50
C ARG A 134 12.57 -13.28 4.16
N ASP A 135 12.59 -13.61 5.45
CA ASP A 135 13.82 -13.78 6.21
C ASP A 135 14.67 -14.92 5.63
N TYR A 136 14.04 -16.05 5.26
CA TYR A 136 14.70 -17.16 4.57
C TYR A 136 15.32 -16.75 3.23
N LEU A 137 14.51 -16.15 2.33
CA LEU A 137 14.99 -15.79 0.99
C LEU A 137 16.04 -14.69 1.03
N TYR A 138 15.88 -13.69 1.90
CA TYR A 138 16.87 -12.64 2.09
C TYR A 138 18.21 -13.24 2.52
N GLN A 139 18.21 -14.11 3.53
CA GLN A 139 19.43 -14.78 4.00
C GLN A 139 20.09 -15.57 2.85
N ALA A 140 19.35 -16.46 2.19
CA ALA A 140 19.89 -17.29 1.10
C ALA A 140 20.47 -16.47 -0.07
N LEU A 141 19.81 -15.36 -0.45
CA LEU A 141 20.30 -14.48 -1.51
C LEU A 141 21.57 -13.72 -1.09
N THR A 142 21.60 -13.20 0.13
CA THR A 142 22.78 -12.48 0.62
C THR A 142 23.99 -13.41 0.80
N GLU A 143 23.79 -14.65 1.27
CA GLU A 143 24.85 -15.67 1.40
C GLU A 143 25.40 -16.13 0.04
N THR A 144 24.59 -16.07 -1.01
CA THR A 144 25.01 -16.37 -2.39
C THR A 144 25.62 -15.16 -3.12
N GLY A 145 25.80 -14.03 -2.43
CA GLY A 145 26.49 -12.85 -2.93
C GLY A 145 25.62 -11.83 -3.67
N PHE A 146 24.29 -11.95 -3.62
CA PHE A 146 23.39 -10.94 -4.19
C PHE A 146 23.37 -9.68 -3.30
N GLU A 147 23.39 -8.51 -3.93
CA GLU A 147 23.05 -7.25 -3.26
C GLU A 147 21.53 -7.13 -3.17
N VAL A 148 20.99 -7.12 -1.95
CA VAL A 148 19.55 -7.13 -1.69
C VAL A 148 19.21 -6.05 -0.67
N VAL A 149 18.24 -5.19 -0.98
CA VAL A 149 17.60 -4.32 0.02
C VAL A 149 16.64 -5.17 0.85
N LYS A 150 16.83 -5.24 2.17
CA LYS A 150 15.94 -6.02 3.04
C LYS A 150 14.53 -5.40 3.03
N PRO A 151 13.50 -6.12 2.56
CA PRO A 151 12.13 -5.60 2.53
C PRO A 151 11.59 -5.38 3.94
N GLN A 152 10.99 -4.23 4.21
CA GLN A 152 10.31 -3.93 5.48
C GLN A 152 8.81 -4.24 5.40
N GLY A 153 8.25 -4.31 4.19
CA GLY A 153 6.90 -4.73 3.92
C GLY A 153 6.68 -5.23 2.49
N ALA A 154 5.41 -5.40 2.10
CA ALA A 154 5.00 -6.13 0.90
C ALA A 154 5.59 -7.56 0.85
N PHE A 155 5.45 -8.28 -0.27
CA PHE A 155 5.96 -9.66 -0.40
C PHE A 155 6.98 -9.81 -1.53
N TYR A 156 7.75 -8.75 -1.83
CA TYR A 156 8.74 -8.71 -2.90
C TYR A 156 10.17 -8.65 -2.34
N ILE A 157 11.12 -9.25 -3.05
CA ILE A 157 12.55 -9.03 -2.85
C ILE A 157 13.12 -8.42 -4.12
N TRP A 158 13.74 -7.25 -3.99
CA TRP A 158 14.43 -6.57 -5.09
C TRP A 158 15.94 -6.82 -4.98
N ALA A 159 16.39 -7.85 -5.68
CA ALA A 159 17.79 -8.26 -5.72
C ALA A 159 18.47 -7.75 -7.00
N LYS A 160 19.65 -7.16 -6.86
CA LYS A 160 20.50 -6.80 -7.99
C LYS A 160 21.12 -8.07 -8.57
N ILE A 161 20.97 -8.26 -9.88
CA ILE A 161 21.62 -9.36 -10.59
C ILE A 161 23.14 -9.11 -10.56
N PRO A 162 23.96 -10.10 -10.13
CA PRO A 162 25.42 -9.98 -10.16
C PRO A 162 25.92 -9.68 -11.58
N ALA A 163 27.05 -8.97 -11.69
CA ALA A 163 27.76 -8.89 -12.95
C ALA A 163 28.22 -10.32 -13.32
N GLY A 164 27.77 -10.80 -14.49
CA GLY A 164 28.20 -12.08 -15.04
C GLY A 164 29.64 -12.07 -15.53
#